data_AF-A0AA49GL92-F1
#
_entry.id   AF-A0AA49GL92-F1
#
_cell.length_a   1.000
_cell.length_b   1.000
_cell.length_c   1.000
_cell.angle_alpha   90.00
_cell.angle_beta   90.00
_cell.angle_gamma   90.00
#
_symmetry.space_group_name_H-M   'P 1'
#
loop_
_entity.id
_entity.type
_entity.pdbx_description
1 polymer ?
#
loop_
_entity_poly.entity_id
_entity_poly.type
_entity_poly.pdbx_seq_one_letter_code
_entity_poly.pdbx_strand_id
1 'polypeptide(L)'
;MCYISDHIFPGTTGKTFLMSADRTTDYKFVQNVLNGFPGISSVELNDEKFPCELVIHASTPIAIKDVQRQMSNYGFHAFPKSSLLHF
;
A
#
# COMPACT_ATOMS: atom_id res chain seq x y z
N MET A 1 -19.29 -8.08 6.30
CA MET A 1 -17.99 -7.47 6.64
C MET A 1 -16.93 -8.57 6.62
N CYS A 2 -15.87 -8.46 5.81
CA CYS A 2 -14.90 -9.53 5.62
C CYS A 2 -13.56 -9.17 6.27
N TYR A 3 -13.12 -9.93 7.28
CA TYR A 3 -11.86 -9.73 8.01
C TYR A 3 -10.62 -9.72 7.08
N ILE A 4 -10.73 -10.47 5.98
CA ILE A 4 -9.70 -10.69 4.98
C ILE A 4 -9.48 -9.45 4.11
N SER A 5 -10.52 -8.63 3.93
CA SER A 5 -10.45 -7.42 3.12
C SER A 5 -9.68 -6.30 3.83
N ASP A 6 -9.71 -6.26 5.17
CA ASP A 6 -9.17 -5.15 5.99
C ASP A 6 -7.70 -5.34 6.39
N HIS A 7 -7.13 -6.53 6.17
CA HIS A 7 -5.75 -6.86 6.53
C HIS A 7 -4.90 -7.21 5.30
N ILE A 8 -3.60 -6.94 5.39
CA ILE A 8 -2.54 -7.40 4.49
C ILE A 8 -1.97 -8.65 5.14
N PHE A 9 -2.18 -9.82 4.53
CA PHE A 9 -1.66 -11.08 5.04
C PHE A 9 -0.27 -11.35 4.48
N PRO A 10 0.59 -12.02 5.27
CA PRO A 10 1.88 -12.45 4.78
C PRO A 10 1.74 -13.59 3.78
N GLY A 11 2.52 -13.52 2.70
CA GLY A 11 2.49 -14.49 1.62
C GLY A 11 3.08 -13.92 0.33
N THR A 12 2.97 -14.70 -0.75
CA THR A 12 3.43 -14.31 -2.09
C THR A 12 2.52 -13.30 -2.80
N THR A 13 1.27 -13.18 -2.33
CA THR A 13 0.29 -12.25 -2.88
C THR A 13 0.33 -10.95 -2.10
N GLY A 14 1.18 -10.02 -2.52
CA GLY A 14 1.20 -8.65 -2.00
C GLY A 14 -0.13 -7.92 -2.23
N LYS A 15 -0.35 -6.84 -1.48
CA LYS A 15 -1.57 -6.04 -1.57
C LYS A 15 -1.32 -4.79 -2.41
N THR A 16 -2.04 -4.65 -3.51
CA THR A 16 -1.95 -3.49 -4.40
C THR A 16 -2.77 -2.32 -3.87
N PHE A 17 -2.16 -1.16 -3.85
CA PHE A 17 -2.72 0.14 -3.54
C PHE A 17 -2.56 1.05 -4.76
N LEU A 18 -3.49 1.98 -4.91
CA LEU A 18 -3.44 3.04 -5.90
C LEU A 18 -3.17 4.33 -5.16
N MET A 19 -2.16 5.07 -5.61
CA MET A 19 -1.77 6.32 -5.00
C MET A 19 -1.75 7.42 -6.04
N SER A 20 -2.34 8.57 -5.68
CA SER A 20 -2.23 9.78 -6.49
C SER A 20 -0.89 10.44 -6.16
N ALA A 21 0.18 9.89 -6.71
CA ALA A 21 1.51 10.47 -6.65
C ALA A 21 1.89 10.88 -8.08
N ASP A 22 2.14 12.17 -8.26
CA ASP A 22 2.49 12.75 -9.57
C ASP A 22 4.01 12.96 -9.70
N ARG A 23 4.76 12.74 -8.60
CA ARG A 23 6.19 13.08 -8.49
C ARG A 23 7.03 11.90 -8.04
N THR A 24 8.16 11.75 -8.70
CA THR A 24 9.18 10.73 -8.41
C THR A 24 9.77 10.83 -7.01
N THR A 25 9.76 12.04 -6.44
CA THR A 25 10.21 12.31 -5.07
C THR A 25 9.30 11.68 -4.02
N ASP A 26 7.98 11.65 -4.28
CA ASP A 26 7.00 11.04 -3.38
C ASP A 26 7.14 9.51 -3.35
N TYR A 27 7.55 8.89 -4.46
CA TYR A 27 7.76 7.43 -4.53
C TYR A 27 8.86 6.96 -3.59
N LYS A 28 10.03 7.59 -3.65
CA LYS A 28 11.16 7.23 -2.77
C LYS A 28 10.81 7.45 -1.31
N PHE A 29 10.07 8.52 -1.02
CA PHE A 29 9.63 8.81 0.33
C PHE A 29 8.68 7.73 0.86
N VAL A 30 7.66 7.37 0.10
CA VAL A 30 6.67 6.36 0.48
C VAL A 30 7.30 4.97 0.61
N GLN A 31 8.16 4.58 -0.33
CA GLN A 31 8.92 3.33 -0.20
C GLN A 31 9.74 3.33 1.08
N ASN A 32 10.48 4.40 1.38
CA ASN A 32 11.33 4.44 2.56
C ASN A 32 10.52 4.39 3.87
N VAL A 33 9.38 5.10 3.93
CA VAL A 33 8.45 5.06 5.06
C VAL A 33 7.88 3.67 5.28
N LEU A 34 7.42 3.01 4.22
CA LEU A 34 6.80 1.70 4.31
C LEU A 34 7.82 0.59 4.57
N ASN A 35 9.00 0.66 3.97
CA ASN A 35 10.05 -0.33 4.19
C ASN A 35 10.58 -0.30 5.65
N GLY A 36 10.42 0.84 6.33
CA GLY A 36 10.67 0.97 7.77
C GLY A 36 9.51 0.53 8.67
N PHE A 37 8.36 0.16 8.11
CA PHE A 37 7.19 -0.21 8.91
C PHE A 37 7.31 -1.67 9.40
N PRO A 38 7.14 -1.92 10.72
CA PRO A 38 7.26 -3.25 11.27
C PRO A 38 6.22 -4.20 10.67
N GLY A 39 6.71 -5.25 10.01
CA GLY A 39 5.87 -6.25 9.36
C GLY A 39 5.73 -6.10 7.84
N ILE A 40 6.24 -5.03 7.24
CA ILE A 40 6.38 -4.91 5.78
C ILE A 40 7.69 -5.58 5.36
N SER A 41 7.60 -6.47 4.38
CA SER A 41 8.74 -7.21 3.83
C SER A 41 9.39 -6.47 2.67
N SER A 42 8.55 -5.99 1.74
CA SER A 42 8.96 -5.35 0.49
C SER A 42 7.84 -4.46 -0.04
N VAL A 43 8.23 -3.44 -0.78
CA VAL A 43 7.31 -2.49 -1.41
C VAL A 43 7.73 -2.28 -2.86
N GLU A 44 6.88 -2.68 -3.78
CA GLU A 44 7.06 -2.50 -5.21
C GLU A 44 6.13 -1.38 -5.66
N LEU A 45 6.64 -0.45 -6.47
CA LEU A 45 5.84 0.61 -7.05
C LEU A 45 5.96 0.53 -8.57
N ASN A 46 4.83 0.68 -9.25
CA ASN A 46 4.73 0.75 -10.69
C ASN A 46 4.19 2.14 -11.07
N ASP A 47 5.08 2.99 -11.57
CA ASP A 47 4.79 4.33 -12.08
C ASP A 47 4.47 4.36 -13.58
N GLU A 48 4.45 3.20 -14.26
CA GLU A 48 4.16 3.12 -15.71
C GLU A 48 2.69 3.47 -16.05
N LYS A 49 1.79 3.51 -15.05
CA LYS A 49 0.37 3.83 -15.22
C LYS A 49 -0.09 4.80 -14.15
N PHE A 50 -0.86 5.82 -14.54
CA PHE A 50 -1.54 6.72 -13.61
C PHE A 50 -3.00 6.29 -13.41
N PRO A 51 -3.51 6.22 -12.16
CA PRO A 51 -2.80 6.43 -10.89
C PRO A 51 -1.77 5.31 -10.60
N CYS A 52 -0.66 5.66 -9.94
CA CYS A 52 0.44 4.73 -9.68
C CYS A 52 0.00 3.55 -8.83
N GLU A 53 0.50 2.37 -9.17
CA GLU A 53 0.21 1.14 -8.44
C GLU A 53 1.34 0.83 -7.45
N LEU A 54 1.01 0.58 -6.20
CA LEU A 54 1.95 0.25 -5.14
C LEU A 54 1.58 -1.09 -4.53
N VAL A 55 2.44 -2.09 -4.70
CA VAL A 55 2.27 -3.43 -4.15
C VAL A 55 3.07 -3.55 -2.87
N ILE A 56 2.38 -3.78 -1.75
CA ILE A 56 2.99 -3.97 -0.44
C ILE A 56 2.97 -5.46 -0.11
N HIS A 57 4.14 -6.03 0.13
CA HIS A 57 4.31 -7.38 0.65
C HIS A 57 4.55 -7.30 2.14
N ALA A 58 3.72 -7.97 2.94
CA ALA A 58 3.90 -8.05 4.38
C ALA A 58 4.54 -9.38 4.79
N SER A 59 5.38 -9.38 5.82
CA SER A 59 5.88 -10.59 6.49
C SER A 59 4.99 -10.99 7.67
N THR A 60 4.15 -10.08 8.16
CA THR A 60 3.18 -10.32 9.24
C THR A 60 1.81 -9.75 8.87
N PRO A 61 0.72 -10.20 9.51
CA PRO A 61 -0.59 -9.59 9.28
C PRO A 61 -0.59 -8.13 9.75
N ILE A 62 -0.82 -7.20 8.82
CA ILE A 62 -0.92 -5.75 9.09
C ILE A 62 -2.32 -5.27 8.71
N ALA A 63 -2.94 -4.41 9.51
CA ALA A 63 -4.21 -3.81 9.10
C ALA A 63 -3.97 -2.75 8.01
N ILE A 64 -4.79 -2.76 6.96
CA ILE A 64 -4.71 -1.76 5.89
C ILE A 64 -4.93 -0.37 6.45
N LYS A 65 -5.78 -0.24 7.47
CA LYS A 65 -6.03 1.03 8.16
C LYS A 65 -4.77 1.62 8.75
N ASP A 66 -3.87 0.80 9.29
CA ASP A 66 -2.59 1.30 9.81
C ASP A 66 -1.71 1.85 8.69
N VAL A 67 -1.63 1.13 7.56
CA VAL A 67 -0.90 1.60 6.38
C VAL A 67 -1.52 2.88 5.81
N GLN A 68 -2.84 2.94 5.65
CA GLN A 68 -3.55 4.13 5.18
C GLN A 68 -3.37 5.31 6.13
N ARG A 69 -3.42 5.07 7.44
CA ARG A 69 -3.21 6.11 8.45
C ARG A 69 -1.77 6.63 8.40
N GLN A 70 -0.79 5.74 8.26
CA GLN A 70 0.61 6.09 8.08
C GLN A 70 0.77 6.98 6.84
N MET A 71 0.24 6.56 5.68
CA MET A 71 0.31 7.35 4.45
C MET A 71 -0.43 8.70 4.55
N SER A 72 -1.61 8.72 5.17
CA SER A 72 -2.38 9.95 5.39
C SER A 72 -1.62 10.93 6.28
N ASN A 73 -0.86 10.43 7.26
CA ASN A 73 -0.01 11.27 8.12
C ASN A 73 1.11 11.98 7.34
N TYR A 74 1.50 11.43 6.19
CA TYR A 74 2.47 12.03 5.28
C TYR A 74 1.80 12.81 4.13
N GLY A 75 0.47 12.94 4.12
CA GLY A 75 -0.28 13.67 3.10
C GLY A 75 -0.60 12.84 1.85
N PHE A 76 -0.40 11.52 1.88
CA PHE A 76 -0.66 10.64 0.75
C PHE A 76 -1.96 9.87 0.94
N HIS A 77 -2.84 9.93 -0.07
CA HIS A 77 -4.02 9.08 -0.14
C HIS A 77 -3.73 7.83 -0.95
N ALA A 78 -3.65 6.68 -0.27
CA ALA A 78 -3.54 5.37 -0.89
C ALA A 78 -4.83 4.55 -0.72
N PHE A 79 -5.31 4.02 -1.84
CA PHE A 79 -6.54 3.25 -1.93
C PHE A 79 -6.24 1.80 -2.29
N PRO A 80 -6.64 0.80 -1.48
CA PRO A 80 -6.40 -0.60 -1.82
C PRO A 80 -7.20 -0.98 -3.08
N LYS A 81 -6.52 -1.50 -4.11
CA LYS A 81 -7.15 -1.95 -5.36
C LYS A 81 -8.15 -3.08 -5.15
N SER A 82 -7.97 -3.88 -4.09
CA SER A 82 -8.92 -4.93 -3.69
C SER A 82 -10.33 -4.40 -3.42
N SER A 83 -10.50 -3.10 -3.14
CA SER A 83 -11.83 -2.50 -2.91
C SER A 83 -12.56 -2.11 -4.20
N LEU A 84 -11.93 -2.22 -5.38
CA LEU A 84 -12.50 -1.81 -6.67
C LEU A 84 -13.31 -2.92 -7.37
N LEU A 85 -13.33 -4.15 -6.85
CA LEU A 85 -14.05 -5.30 -7.44
C LEU A 85 -15.41 -5.58 -6.79
N HIS A 86 -16.14 -4.53 -6.39
CA HIS A 86 -17.55 -4.64 -6.02
C HIS A 86 -18.36 -3.75 -6.97
N PHE A 87 -18.82 -4.35 -8.07
CA PHE A 87 -19.92 -3.86 -8.90
C PHE A 87 -21.12 -4.77 -8.68
#